data_AF-A0A8T5S7V6-F1
#
_entry.id   AF-A0A8T5S7V6-F1
#
_cell.length_a   1.000
_cell.length_b   1.000
_cell.length_c   1.000
_cell.angle_alpha   90.00
_cell.angle_beta   90.00
_cell.angle_gamma   90.00
#
_symmetry.space_group_name_H-M   'P 1'
#
loop_
_entity.id
_entity.type
_entity.pdbx_description
1 polymer ?
#
loop_
_entity_poly.entity_id
_entity_poly.type
_entity_poly.pdbx_seq_one_letter_code
_entity_poly.pdbx_strand_id
1 'polypeptide(L)'
;MANLKKQADSLGLTKLPKYTFYCQPKGIKKKFSTTKPRFIYSIEDYLKGLDQSVQEGDSGSARTVKSHILAPQAGLFLETISKIAGFSAMSADNYVSEINIYTENTDLVKNIVKILNNQWEDGIIPHIDFNKIQKKFGVKRDDVINAWNSFLQ
;
A
#
# COMPACT_ATOMS: atom_id res chain seq x y z
N MET A 1 -17.24 -11.33 5.26
CA MET A 1 -16.19 -10.38 5.70
C MET A 1 -16.82 -9.02 5.88
N ALA A 2 -16.67 -8.40 7.04
CA ALA A 2 -17.09 -7.02 7.23
C ALA A 2 -16.32 -6.13 6.24
N ASN A 3 -17.02 -5.18 5.61
CA ASN A 3 -16.38 -4.26 4.69
C ASN A 3 -15.55 -3.26 5.51
N LEU A 4 -14.25 -3.51 5.66
CA LEU A 4 -13.35 -2.69 6.48
C LEU A 4 -13.35 -1.22 6.06
N LYS A 5 -13.57 -0.93 4.77
CA LYS A 5 -13.74 0.45 4.30
C LYS A 5 -14.97 1.10 4.92
N LYS A 6 -16.12 0.40 4.95
CA LYS A 6 -17.32 0.92 5.64
C LYS A 6 -17.08 1.14 7.13
N GLN A 7 -16.32 0.28 7.79
CA GLN A 7 -15.95 0.49 9.20
C GLN A 7 -15.06 1.72 9.37
N ALA A 8 -14.02 1.87 8.53
CA ALA A 8 -13.16 3.05 8.53
C ALA A 8 -13.95 4.34 8.24
N ASP A 9 -14.93 4.30 7.33
CA ASP A 9 -15.85 5.40 7.04
C ASP A 9 -16.70 5.76 8.28
N SER A 10 -17.27 4.76 8.97
CA SER A 10 -18.03 4.98 10.21
C SER A 10 -17.18 5.54 11.35
N LEU A 11 -15.89 5.20 11.38
CA LEU A 11 -14.91 5.74 12.32
C LEU A 11 -14.35 7.12 11.88
N GLY A 12 -14.75 7.62 10.70
CA GLY A 12 -14.25 8.89 10.16
C GLY A 12 -12.82 8.85 9.63
N LEU A 13 -12.15 7.68 9.65
CA LEU A 13 -10.75 7.55 9.25
C LEU A 13 -10.53 7.87 7.77
N THR A 14 -11.49 7.59 6.90
CA THR A 14 -11.40 7.90 5.45
C THR A 14 -11.53 9.39 5.13
N LYS A 15 -11.86 10.23 6.12
CA LYS A 15 -11.92 11.69 6.00
C LYS A 15 -10.65 12.38 6.50
N LEU A 16 -9.73 11.62 7.11
CA LEU A 16 -8.43 12.13 7.56
C LEU A 16 -7.53 12.46 6.37
N PRO A 17 -6.44 13.21 6.58
CA PRO A 17 -5.43 13.44 5.56
C PRO A 17 -5.00 12.15 4.89
N LYS A 18 -4.97 12.19 3.56
CA LYS A 18 -4.66 11.06 2.70
C LYS A 18 -3.28 11.25 2.08
N TYR A 19 -2.37 10.32 2.36
CA TYR A 19 -1.04 10.26 1.78
C TYR A 19 -0.99 9.12 0.76
N THR A 20 -0.59 9.43 -0.48
CA THR A 20 -0.61 8.47 -1.59
C THR A 20 0.80 8.19 -2.07
N PHE A 21 1.15 6.91 -2.15
CA PHE A 21 2.43 6.44 -2.65
C PHE A 21 2.22 5.41 -3.75
N TYR A 22 3.18 5.34 -4.65
CA TYR A 22 3.16 4.42 -5.78
C TYR A 22 4.43 3.58 -5.78
N CYS A 23 4.30 2.27 -5.94
CA CYS A 23 5.46 1.37 -5.88
C CYS A 23 5.32 0.13 -6.77
N GLN A 24 6.46 -0.53 -6.96
CA GLN A 24 6.55 -1.88 -7.48
C GLN A 24 6.91 -2.83 -6.33
N PRO A 25 6.11 -3.87 -6.05
CA PRO A 25 6.43 -4.81 -4.99
C PRO A 25 7.66 -5.64 -5.34
N LYS A 26 8.57 -5.84 -4.36
CA LYS A 26 9.71 -6.77 -4.52
C LYS A 26 9.28 -8.23 -4.63
N GLY A 27 8.13 -8.56 -4.04
CA GLY A 27 7.59 -9.91 -4.08
C GLY A 27 6.09 -9.93 -3.88
N ILE A 28 5.47 -11.00 -4.34
CA ILE A 28 4.06 -11.31 -4.12
C ILE A 28 3.93 -12.63 -3.35
N LYS A 29 2.80 -12.81 -2.67
CA LYS A 29 2.39 -14.08 -2.05
C LYS A 29 1.07 -14.50 -2.67
N LYS A 30 1.04 -15.72 -3.24
CA LYS A 30 -0.15 -16.31 -3.81
C LYS A 30 -1.09 -16.74 -2.67
N LYS A 31 -2.36 -16.33 -2.76
CA LYS A 31 -3.49 -16.88 -2.01
C LYS A 31 -4.36 -17.69 -2.99
N PHE A 32 -5.32 -18.45 -2.46
CA PHE A 32 -6.16 -19.37 -3.27
C PHE A 32 -6.81 -18.69 -4.50
N SER A 33 -7.25 -17.44 -4.37
CA SER A 33 -7.95 -16.70 -5.44
C SER A 33 -7.31 -15.36 -5.82
N THR A 34 -6.23 -14.93 -5.14
CA THR A 34 -5.62 -13.60 -5.31
C THR A 34 -4.10 -13.62 -5.09
N THR A 35 -3.41 -12.53 -5.42
CA THR A 35 -1.98 -12.31 -5.15
C THR A 35 -1.81 -11.05 -4.29
N LYS A 36 -1.20 -11.20 -3.12
CA LYS A 36 -0.98 -10.08 -2.18
C LYS A 36 0.49 -9.65 -2.20
N PRO A 37 0.82 -8.37 -2.43
CA PRO A 37 2.18 -7.87 -2.26
C PRO A 37 2.77 -8.21 -0.89
N ARG A 38 4.05 -8.59 -0.85
CA ARG A 38 4.71 -9.00 0.41
C ARG A 38 4.84 -7.85 1.41
N PHE A 39 4.97 -6.61 0.94
CA PHE A 39 5.08 -5.44 1.83
C PHE A 39 3.89 -5.25 2.76
N ILE A 40 2.71 -5.73 2.36
CA ILE A 40 1.50 -5.54 3.16
C ILE A 40 1.64 -6.30 4.49
N TYR A 41 2.27 -7.48 4.49
CA TYR A 41 2.53 -8.23 5.72
C TYR A 41 3.51 -7.48 6.65
N SER A 42 4.54 -6.85 6.10
CA SER A 42 5.47 -6.04 6.89
C SER A 42 4.80 -4.84 7.54
N ILE A 43 3.84 -4.21 6.85
CA ILE A 43 3.03 -3.13 7.42
C ILE A 43 2.07 -3.67 8.49
N GLU A 44 1.45 -4.83 8.24
CA GLU A 44 0.56 -5.50 9.21
C GLU A 44 1.29 -5.82 10.51
N ASP A 45 2.48 -6.42 10.43
CA ASP A 45 3.27 -6.79 11.61
C ASP A 45 3.68 -5.54 12.42
N TYR A 46 4.10 -4.47 11.74
CA TYR A 46 4.39 -3.19 12.38
C TYR A 46 3.16 -2.61 13.10
N LEU A 47 2.01 -2.56 12.42
CA LEU A 47 0.79 -2.01 13.00
C LEU A 47 0.26 -2.87 14.15
N LYS A 48 0.36 -4.21 14.07
CA LYS A 48 -0.01 -5.11 15.17
C LYS A 48 0.87 -4.91 16.40
N GLY A 49 2.12 -4.47 16.23
CA GLY A 49 2.99 -4.08 17.35
C GLY A 49 2.52 -2.81 18.08
N LEU A 50 1.76 -1.94 17.40
CA LEU A 50 1.25 -0.68 17.94
C LEU A 50 -0.21 -0.76 18.39
N ASP A 51 -1.02 -1.51 17.66
CA ASP A 51 -2.47 -1.61 17.82
C ASP A 51 -2.89 -3.08 17.69
N GLN A 52 -3.29 -3.69 18.82
CA GLN A 52 -3.73 -5.08 18.87
C GLN A 52 -5.12 -5.29 18.23
N SER A 53 -5.84 -4.21 17.90
CA SER A 53 -7.16 -4.25 17.26
C SER A 53 -7.10 -4.19 15.72
N VAL A 54 -5.89 -4.31 15.15
CA VAL A 54 -5.69 -4.32 13.70
C VAL A 54 -6.53 -5.38 13.01
N GLN A 55 -7.27 -4.95 11.99
CA GLN A 55 -8.05 -5.81 11.11
C GLN A 55 -7.55 -5.72 9.68
N GLU A 56 -7.55 -6.84 8.97
CA GLU A 56 -7.11 -6.95 7.58
C GLU A 56 -8.20 -7.55 6.69
N GLY A 57 -8.27 -7.10 5.44
CA GLY A 57 -9.28 -7.54 4.50
C GLY A 57 -8.85 -7.36 3.06
N ASP A 58 -9.00 -8.44 2.28
CA ASP A 58 -8.68 -8.44 0.85
C ASP A 58 -9.98 -8.46 0.02
N SER A 59 -9.96 -7.78 -1.12
CA SER A 59 -11.01 -7.85 -2.14
C SER A 59 -10.41 -7.65 -3.53
N GLY A 60 -11.25 -7.75 -4.56
CA GLY A 60 -10.84 -7.50 -5.95
C GLY A 60 -11.03 -8.70 -6.86
N SER A 61 -10.23 -8.75 -7.92
CA SER A 61 -10.28 -9.73 -9.00
C SER A 61 -8.90 -10.29 -9.31
N ALA A 62 -8.82 -11.23 -10.24
CA ALA A 62 -7.56 -11.82 -10.68
C ALA A 62 -6.52 -10.79 -11.18
N ARG A 63 -6.96 -9.60 -11.65
CA ARG A 63 -6.07 -8.56 -12.21
C ARG A 63 -5.87 -7.34 -11.32
N THR A 64 -6.68 -7.21 -10.28
CA THR A 64 -6.63 -6.09 -9.34
C THR A 64 -6.91 -6.60 -7.94
N VAL A 65 -5.94 -6.50 -7.05
CA VAL A 65 -6.09 -6.87 -5.64
C VAL A 65 -6.16 -5.60 -4.82
N LYS A 66 -7.17 -5.52 -3.95
CA LYS A 66 -7.31 -4.46 -2.96
C LYS A 66 -7.10 -5.06 -1.59
N SER A 67 -6.17 -4.50 -0.83
CA SER A 67 -5.96 -4.86 0.56
C SER A 67 -6.26 -3.66 1.44
N HIS A 68 -6.91 -3.93 2.56
CA HIS A 68 -7.30 -2.93 3.54
C HIS A 68 -6.70 -3.33 4.88
N ILE A 69 -6.08 -2.37 5.57
CA ILE A 69 -5.68 -2.51 6.97
C ILE A 69 -6.36 -1.42 7.75
N LEU A 70 -7.07 -1.80 8.80
CA LEU A 70 -7.71 -0.90 9.74
C LEU A 70 -7.03 -1.03 11.09
N ALA A 71 -6.44 0.05 11.60
CA ALA A 71 -5.83 0.16 12.92
C ALA A 71 -6.52 1.29 13.71
N PRO A 72 -7.69 1.02 14.32
CA PRO A 72 -8.54 2.04 14.94
C PRO A 72 -7.87 2.81 16.07
N GLN A 73 -7.12 2.13 16.95
CA GLN A 73 -6.47 2.76 18.10
C GLN A 73 -5.26 3.59 17.67
N ALA A 74 -4.57 3.16 16.62
CA ALA A 74 -3.53 3.96 15.98
C ALA A 74 -4.08 5.13 15.13
N GLY A 75 -5.41 5.22 14.94
CA GLY A 75 -6.02 6.25 14.11
C GLY A 75 -5.60 6.16 12.63
N LEU A 76 -5.55 4.94 12.09
CA LEU A 76 -5.04 4.68 10.75
C LEU A 76 -5.93 3.73 9.95
N PHE A 77 -6.18 4.11 8.70
CA PHE A 77 -6.72 3.23 7.68
C PHE A 77 -5.79 3.23 6.46
N LEU A 78 -5.52 2.06 5.90
CA LEU A 78 -4.64 1.90 4.74
C LEU A 78 -5.35 1.11 3.66
N GLU A 79 -5.34 1.64 2.43
CA GLU A 79 -5.83 0.97 1.24
C GLU A 79 -4.67 0.77 0.26
N THR A 80 -4.42 -0.48 -0.14
CA THR A 80 -3.51 -0.79 -1.24
C THR A 80 -4.32 -1.27 -2.43
N ILE A 81 -4.07 -0.71 -3.61
CA ILE A 81 -4.62 -1.17 -4.89
C ILE A 81 -3.47 -1.66 -5.76
N SER A 82 -3.31 -2.98 -5.89
CA SER A 82 -2.30 -3.61 -6.72
C SER A 82 -2.91 -4.08 -8.04
N LYS A 83 -2.38 -3.60 -9.16
CA LYS A 83 -2.83 -3.95 -10.51
C LYS A 83 -1.76 -4.76 -11.23
N ILE A 84 -2.19 -5.78 -11.98
CA ILE A 84 -1.31 -6.43 -12.96
C ILE A 84 -1.10 -5.47 -14.14
N ALA A 85 0.15 -5.21 -14.45
CA ALA A 85 0.66 -4.38 -15.53
C ALA A 85 1.47 -5.14 -16.59
N GLY A 86 1.76 -6.43 -16.39
CA GLY A 86 2.40 -7.30 -17.38
C GLY A 86 1.57 -8.51 -17.80
N PHE A 87 2.20 -9.44 -18.52
CA PHE A 87 1.53 -10.62 -19.10
C PHE A 87 1.21 -11.72 -18.09
N SER A 88 2.01 -11.87 -17.02
CA SER A 88 1.87 -12.95 -16.04
C SER A 88 1.65 -12.41 -14.62
N ALA A 89 0.62 -12.95 -13.94
CA ALA A 89 0.33 -12.71 -12.54
C ALA A 89 1.36 -13.34 -11.57
N MET A 90 2.30 -14.13 -12.07
CA MET A 90 3.22 -14.89 -11.21
C MET A 90 4.53 -14.16 -10.88
N SER A 91 4.76 -12.99 -11.48
CA SER A 91 6.00 -12.23 -11.28
C SER A 91 5.71 -10.84 -10.72
N ALA A 92 6.45 -10.43 -9.70
CA ALA A 92 6.20 -9.21 -8.94
C ALA A 92 6.47 -7.92 -9.75
N ASP A 93 7.40 -7.98 -10.71
CA ASP A 93 7.71 -6.94 -11.70
C ASP A 93 6.53 -6.60 -12.64
N ASN A 94 5.55 -7.48 -12.72
CA ASN A 94 4.31 -7.26 -13.45
C ASN A 94 3.25 -6.57 -12.59
N TYR A 95 3.55 -6.20 -11.35
CA TYR A 95 2.61 -5.51 -10.48
C TYR A 95 3.02 -4.07 -10.24
N VAL A 96 2.03 -3.22 -10.15
CA VAL A 96 2.18 -1.86 -9.66
C VAL A 96 1.11 -1.59 -8.62
N SER A 97 1.48 -0.89 -7.55
CA SER A 97 0.58 -0.63 -6.41
C SER A 97 0.44 0.85 -6.14
N GLU A 98 -0.78 1.26 -5.84
CA GLU A 98 -1.10 2.52 -5.15
C GLU A 98 -1.34 2.20 -3.67
N ILE A 99 -0.76 2.98 -2.78
CA ILE A 99 -0.88 2.85 -1.32
C ILE A 99 -1.43 4.17 -0.81
N ASN A 100 -2.63 4.13 -0.23
CA ASN A 100 -3.32 5.26 0.35
C ASN A 100 -3.32 5.08 1.88
N ILE A 101 -2.73 6.02 2.60
CA ILE A 101 -2.65 6.03 4.07
C ILE A 101 -3.50 7.19 4.56
N TYR A 102 -4.52 6.89 5.36
CA TYR A 102 -5.42 7.88 5.96
C TYR A 102 -5.13 7.97 7.45
N THR A 103 -4.56 9.10 7.89
CA THR A 103 -4.20 9.35 9.29
C THR A 103 -3.83 10.82 9.50
N GLU A 104 -3.98 11.34 10.71
CA GLU A 104 -3.40 12.64 11.13
C GLU A 104 -1.94 12.49 11.59
N ASN A 105 -1.49 11.26 11.85
CA ASN A 105 -0.18 11.00 12.43
C ASN A 105 0.88 10.82 11.32
N THR A 106 1.66 11.87 11.07
CA THR A 106 2.73 11.89 10.07
C THR A 106 3.89 10.94 10.41
N ASP A 107 4.12 10.62 11.68
CA ASP A 107 5.14 9.63 12.08
C ASP A 107 4.74 8.22 11.66
N LEU A 108 3.44 7.87 11.73
CA LEU A 108 2.95 6.60 11.19
C LEU A 108 3.19 6.51 9.68
N VAL A 109 2.93 7.60 8.95
CA VAL A 109 3.22 7.69 7.51
C VAL A 109 4.71 7.48 7.26
N LYS A 110 5.58 8.20 7.98
CA LYS A 110 7.04 8.10 7.87
C LYS A 110 7.54 6.67 8.12
N ASN A 111 7.05 6.00 9.15
CA ASN A 111 7.46 4.63 9.47
C ASN A 111 6.96 3.61 8.43
N ILE A 112 5.73 3.74 7.94
CA ILE A 112 5.22 2.89 6.86
C ILE A 112 6.02 3.11 5.58
N VAL A 113 6.32 4.35 5.21
CA VAL A 113 7.16 4.70 4.06
C VAL A 113 8.56 4.11 4.19
N LYS A 114 9.18 4.18 5.38
CA LYS A 114 10.47 3.53 5.64
C LYS A 114 10.40 2.00 5.47
N ILE A 115 9.36 1.35 6.00
CA ILE A 115 9.15 -0.10 5.82
C ILE A 115 9.07 -0.46 4.32
N LEU A 116 8.32 0.32 3.55
CA LEU A 116 8.21 0.13 2.10
C LEU A 116 9.52 0.40 1.35
N ASN A 117 10.27 1.42 1.76
CA ASN A 117 11.54 1.76 1.14
C ASN A 117 12.59 0.67 1.39
N ASN A 118 12.65 0.16 2.62
CA ASN A 118 13.62 -0.83 3.06
C ASN A 118 13.35 -2.25 2.51
N GLN A 119 12.34 -2.41 1.64
CA GLN A 119 12.23 -3.62 0.83
C GLN A 119 13.43 -3.81 -0.09
N TRP A 120 14.05 -2.70 -0.52
CA TRP A 120 15.19 -2.65 -1.42
C TRP A 120 16.36 -1.97 -0.72
N GLU A 121 17.57 -2.50 -0.92
CA GLU A 121 18.78 -2.02 -0.23
C GLU A 121 19.14 -0.58 -0.64
N ASP A 122 18.90 -0.24 -1.90
CA ASP A 122 19.09 1.07 -2.53
C ASP A 122 17.81 1.94 -2.52
N GLY A 123 16.79 1.53 -1.77
CA GLY A 123 15.50 2.21 -1.68
C GLY A 123 14.53 1.88 -2.82
N ILE A 124 13.27 2.29 -2.68
CA ILE A 124 12.20 1.88 -3.61
C ILE A 124 12.30 2.57 -4.98
N ILE A 125 12.74 3.83 -5.03
CA ILE A 125 12.65 4.71 -6.21
C ILE A 125 13.34 4.12 -7.45
N PRO A 126 14.57 3.57 -7.38
CA PRO A 126 15.24 2.96 -8.53
C PRO A 126 14.50 1.75 -9.14
N HIS A 127 13.64 1.09 -8.36
CA HIS A 127 12.92 -0.13 -8.76
C HIS A 127 11.50 0.13 -9.26
N ILE A 128 11.08 1.40 -9.34
CA ILE A 128 9.76 1.76 -9.85
C ILE A 128 9.80 1.83 -11.38
N ASP A 129 8.98 1.00 -12.03
CA ASP A 129 8.65 1.18 -13.45
C ASP A 129 7.62 2.32 -13.60
N PHE A 130 8.13 3.56 -13.72
CA PHE A 130 7.30 4.76 -13.84
C PHE A 130 6.34 4.72 -15.03
N ASN A 131 6.72 4.07 -16.14
CA ASN A 131 5.87 3.95 -17.32
C ASN A 131 4.63 3.09 -17.01
N LYS A 132 4.80 1.96 -16.30
CA LYS A 132 3.68 1.13 -15.85
C LYS A 132 2.79 1.86 -14.84
N ILE A 133 3.38 2.59 -13.90
CA ILE A 133 2.64 3.39 -12.92
C ILE A 133 1.79 4.46 -13.61
N GLN A 134 2.41 5.26 -14.49
CA GLN A 134 1.72 6.28 -15.27
C GLN A 134 0.59 5.68 -16.11
N LYS A 135 0.82 4.55 -16.79
CA LYS A 135 -0.21 3.87 -17.58
C LYS A 135 -1.40 3.36 -16.75
N LYS A 136 -1.18 2.97 -15.49
CA LYS A 136 -2.20 2.33 -14.64
C LYS A 136 -2.94 3.30 -13.71
N PHE A 137 -2.29 4.40 -13.34
CA PHE A 137 -2.81 5.36 -12.37
C PHE A 137 -2.88 6.80 -12.90
N GLY A 138 -2.29 7.09 -14.07
CA GLY A 138 -2.37 8.42 -14.69
C GLY A 138 -1.51 9.48 -14.00
N VAL A 139 -0.54 9.07 -13.17
CA VAL A 139 0.32 9.97 -12.39
C VAL A 139 1.67 10.21 -13.07
N LYS A 140 2.25 11.39 -12.88
CA LYS A 140 3.56 11.73 -13.45
C LYS A 140 4.68 11.20 -12.55
N ARG A 141 5.84 10.94 -13.17
CA ARG A 141 7.05 10.49 -12.48
C ARG A 141 7.45 11.41 -11.32
N ASP A 142 7.45 12.72 -11.55
CA ASP A 142 7.88 13.70 -10.54
C ASP A 142 6.95 13.71 -9.33
N ASP A 143 5.63 13.58 -9.54
CA ASP A 143 4.64 13.49 -8.46
C ASP A 143 4.92 12.26 -7.57
N VAL A 144 5.25 11.12 -8.19
CA VAL A 144 5.61 9.89 -7.48
C VAL A 144 6.88 10.10 -6.65
N ILE A 145 7.94 10.64 -7.25
CA ILE A 145 9.23 10.85 -6.57
C ILE A 145 9.07 11.86 -5.42
N ASN A 146 8.36 12.96 -5.64
CA ASN A 146 8.13 13.99 -4.63
C ASN A 146 7.33 13.46 -3.44
N ALA A 147 6.32 12.61 -3.68
CA ALA A 147 5.58 11.95 -2.60
C ALA A 147 6.52 11.12 -1.71
N TRP A 148 7.38 10.28 -2.30
CA TRP A 148 8.38 9.50 -1.55
C TRP A 148 9.36 10.37 -0.79
N ASN A 149 9.96 11.36 -1.46
CA ASN A 149 10.96 12.25 -0.87
C ASN A 149 10.40 13.09 0.29
N SER A 150 9.10 13.37 0.30
CA SER A 150 8.45 14.12 1.41
C SER A 150 8.51 13.39 2.75
N PHE A 151 8.75 12.07 2.76
CA PHE A 151 8.77 11.25 3.97
C PHE A 151 10.07 10.45 4.18
N LEU A 152 10.95 10.41 3.17
CA LEU A 152 12.26 9.77 3.26
C LEU A 152 13.39 10.69 3.74
N GLN A 153 13.15 12.01 3.79
CA GLN A 153 14.07 13.00 4.35
C GLN A 153 14.20 12.91 5.88
#